data_AF-A0A090X9E1-F1
#
_entry.id   AF-A0A090X9E1-F1
#
_cell.length_a   1.000
_cell.length_b   1.000
_cell.length_c   1.000
_cell.angle_alpha   90.00
_cell.angle_beta   90.00
_cell.angle_gamma   90.00
#
_symmetry.space_group_name_H-M   'P 1'
#
loop_
_entity.id
_entity.type
_entity.pdbx_description
1 polymer ?
#
loop_
_entity_poly.entity_id
_entity_poly.type
_entity_poly.pdbx_seq_one_letter_code
_entity_poly.pdbx_strand_id
1 'polypeptide(L)'
;VQRAEIMAANFVSASKVVVLLVLCFVLVCKTVAAGPRHVCAYPQTCTDPGQNDPTHIVTATAQYNPTTKKCETIPSETGPHNCQKFPTIEDCEKNCVDVEV
;
A
#
# COMPACT_ATOMS: atom_id res chain seq x y z
N VAL A 1 49.55 -11.01 27.76
CA VAL A 1 48.26 -11.76 27.71
C VAL A 1 47.05 -10.82 27.84
N GLN A 2 46.96 -9.94 28.84
CA GLN A 2 45.86 -8.97 29.02
C GLN A 2 45.55 -8.02 27.84
N ARG A 3 46.56 -7.58 27.07
CA ARG A 3 46.35 -6.61 25.97
C ARG A 3 45.56 -7.21 24.79
N ALA A 4 45.63 -8.53 24.58
CA ALA A 4 44.91 -9.25 23.53
C ALA A 4 43.42 -9.45 23.89
N GLU A 5 43.11 -9.70 25.16
CA GLU A 5 41.72 -9.83 25.64
C GLU A 5 40.95 -8.50 25.56
N ILE A 6 41.61 -7.37 25.86
CA ILE A 6 40.98 -6.03 25.75
C ILE A 6 40.70 -5.69 24.27
N MET A 7 41.61 -6.03 23.36
CA MET A 7 41.39 -5.83 21.91
C MET A 7 40.28 -6.73 21.38
N ALA A 8 40.19 -7.99 21.83
CA ALA A 8 39.12 -8.91 21.46
C ALA A 8 37.75 -8.44 22.00
N ALA A 9 37.68 -7.95 23.24
CA ALA A 9 36.44 -7.43 23.82
C ALA A 9 35.93 -6.17 23.08
N ASN A 10 36.82 -5.26 22.72
CA ASN A 10 36.47 -4.07 21.94
C ASN A 10 36.07 -4.41 20.51
N PHE A 11 36.72 -5.41 19.89
CA PHE A 11 36.35 -5.91 18.56
C PHE A 11 34.98 -6.57 18.56
N VAL A 12 34.70 -7.45 19.53
CA VAL A 12 33.40 -8.12 19.68
C VAL A 12 32.28 -7.12 19.99
N SER A 13 32.57 -6.08 20.76
CA SER A 13 31.63 -5.00 21.07
C SER A 13 31.30 -4.15 19.83
N ALA A 14 32.33 -3.73 19.08
CA ALA A 14 32.16 -2.95 17.86
C ALA A 14 31.43 -3.76 16.75
N SER A 15 31.73 -5.05 16.59
CA SER A 15 31.05 -5.92 15.62
C SER A 15 29.56 -6.05 15.89
N LYS A 16 29.15 -6.19 17.16
CA LYS A 16 27.73 -6.29 17.54
C LYS A 16 26.97 -5.00 17.23
N VAL A 17 27.59 -3.84 17.46
CA VAL A 17 27.00 -2.53 17.14
C VAL A 17 26.82 -2.38 15.63
N VAL A 18 27.82 -2.76 14.83
CA VAL A 18 27.72 -2.70 13.36
C VAL A 18 26.62 -3.63 12.83
N VAL A 19 26.51 -4.86 13.35
CA VAL A 19 25.45 -5.80 12.94
C VAL A 19 24.06 -5.28 13.32
N LEU A 20 23.90 -4.71 14.52
CA LEU A 20 22.64 -4.08 14.94
C LEU A 20 22.26 -2.90 14.06
N LEU A 21 23.22 -2.03 13.71
CA LEU A 21 22.97 -0.89 12.82
C LEU A 21 22.57 -1.34 11.41
N VAL A 22 23.23 -2.36 10.85
CA VAL A 22 22.87 -2.93 9.54
C VAL A 22 21.46 -3.54 9.57
N LEU A 23 21.12 -4.29 10.63
CA LEU A 23 19.77 -4.84 10.81
C LEU A 23 18.71 -3.73 10.92
N CYS A 24 18.97 -2.68 11.71
CA CYS A 24 18.09 -1.51 11.80
C CYS A 24 17.92 -0.83 10.43
N PHE A 25 18.99 -0.67 9.67
CA PHE A 25 18.94 -0.05 8.35
C PHE A 25 18.10 -0.88 7.36
N VAL A 26 18.26 -2.20 7.36
CA VAL A 26 17.47 -3.11 6.53
C VAL A 26 15.98 -3.08 6.91
N LEU A 27 15.66 -3.05 8.20
CA LEU A 27 14.28 -2.93 8.68
C LEU A 27 13.64 -1.61 8.25
N VAL A 28 14.36 -0.49 8.36
CA VAL A 28 13.90 0.83 7.91
C VAL A 28 13.75 0.89 6.38
N CYS A 29 14.69 0.33 5.62
CA CYS A 29 14.56 0.29 4.15
C CYS A 29 13.33 -0.52 3.69
N LYS A 30 12.93 -1.56 4.43
CA LYS A 30 11.71 -2.32 4.11
C LYS A 30 10.41 -1.57 4.43
N THR A 31 10.42 -0.68 5.42
CA THR A 31 9.23 0.12 5.77
C THR A 31 9.05 1.35 4.88
N VAL A 32 10.12 1.87 4.25
CA VAL A 32 10.06 3.07 3.39
C VAL A 32 9.63 2.77 1.94
N ALA A 33 9.72 1.51 1.48
CA ALA A 33 9.34 1.13 0.11
C ALA A 33 7.82 1.00 -0.12
N ALA A 34 7.01 1.15 0.93
CA ALA A 34 5.57 1.21 0.83
C ALA A 34 5.10 2.52 1.45
N GLY A 35 5.05 3.58 0.66
CA GLY A 35 4.12 4.68 0.95
C GLY A 35 2.73 4.10 1.21
N PRO A 36 1.87 4.75 2.00
CA PRO A 36 0.56 4.23 2.36
C PRO A 36 -0.27 4.07 1.09
N ARG A 37 -0.21 2.90 0.45
CA ARG A 37 -1.09 2.56 -0.65
C ARG A 37 -2.48 2.59 -0.05
N HIS A 38 -3.32 3.52 -0.49
CA HIS A 38 -4.70 3.47 -0.11
C HIS A 38 -5.30 2.22 -0.75
N VAL A 39 -5.47 1.19 0.08
CA VAL A 39 -6.06 -0.08 -0.34
C VAL A 39 -7.54 0.01 -0.04
N CYS A 40 -8.34 0.17 -1.09
CA CYS A 40 -9.79 0.01 -1.00
C CYS A 40 -10.11 -1.45 -0.66
N ALA A 41 -10.97 -1.67 0.33
CA ALA A 41 -11.37 -3.00 0.77
C ALA A 41 -12.55 -3.51 -0.07
N TYR A 42 -12.23 -4.11 -1.22
CA TYR A 42 -13.22 -4.70 -2.11
C TYR A 42 -13.73 -6.08 -1.61
N PRO A 43 -15.01 -6.43 -1.82
CA PRO A 43 -16.04 -5.64 -2.52
C PRO A 43 -16.79 -4.65 -1.62
N GLN A 44 -16.50 -4.57 -0.32
CA GLN A 44 -17.27 -3.76 0.64
C GLN A 44 -17.31 -2.28 0.23
N THR A 45 -16.18 -1.74 -0.23
CA THR A 45 -16.08 -0.36 -0.69
C THR A 45 -16.84 -0.06 -1.98
N CYS A 46 -17.29 -1.08 -2.72
CA CYS A 46 -18.16 -0.88 -3.88
C CYS A 46 -19.53 -0.35 -3.46
N THR A 47 -20.04 -0.73 -2.29
CA THR A 47 -21.32 -0.24 -1.75
C THR A 47 -21.16 0.82 -0.66
N ASP A 48 -20.02 0.84 0.03
CA ASP A 48 -19.70 1.79 1.10
C ASP A 48 -18.24 2.29 0.99
N PRO A 49 -17.94 3.23 0.08
CA PRO A 49 -16.57 3.64 -0.23
C PRO A 49 -15.87 4.45 0.86
N GLY A 50 -16.60 4.92 1.88
CA GLY A 50 -16.03 5.82 2.89
C GLY A 50 -15.52 7.14 2.30
N GLN A 51 -14.47 7.69 2.93
CA GLN A 51 -13.82 8.91 2.43
C GLN A 51 -12.86 8.59 1.27
N ASN A 52 -12.83 9.48 0.28
CA ASN A 52 -11.83 9.42 -0.78
C ASN A 52 -10.43 9.57 -0.20
N ASP A 53 -9.45 8.97 -0.88
CA ASP A 53 -8.06 9.15 -0.55
C ASP A 53 -7.51 10.44 -1.17
N PRO A 54 -7.16 11.45 -0.35
CA PRO A 54 -6.63 12.72 -0.85
C PRO A 54 -5.19 12.59 -1.36
N THR A 55 -4.48 11.50 -1.06
CA THR A 55 -3.06 11.35 -1.36
C THR A 55 -2.77 10.74 -2.72
N HIS A 56 -3.70 9.97 -3.29
CA HIS A 56 -3.57 9.37 -4.61
C HIS A 56 -4.56 10.03 -5.58
N ILE A 57 -4.03 10.53 -6.70
CA ILE A 57 -4.84 11.06 -7.80
C ILE A 57 -5.00 9.97 -8.85
N VAL A 58 -6.23 9.69 -9.24
CA VAL A 58 -6.57 8.72 -10.27
C VAL A 58 -7.47 9.37 -11.32
N THR A 59 -7.20 9.05 -12.59
CA THR A 59 -8.12 9.32 -13.69
C THR A 59 -9.03 8.12 -13.85
N ALA A 60 -10.31 8.30 -13.54
CA ALA A 60 -11.32 7.25 -13.62
C ALA A 60 -12.14 7.38 -14.90
N THR A 61 -12.48 6.23 -15.49
CA THR A 61 -13.40 6.13 -16.63
C THR A 61 -14.57 5.17 -16.37
N ALA A 62 -14.59 4.53 -15.20
CA ALA A 62 -15.68 3.67 -14.76
C ALA A 62 -16.06 3.93 -13.30
N GLN A 63 -17.31 3.65 -12.95
CA GLN A 63 -17.81 3.71 -11.59
C GLN A 63 -18.76 2.54 -11.31
N TYR A 64 -18.66 1.94 -10.11
CA TYR A 64 -19.64 0.97 -9.67
C TYR A 64 -20.93 1.66 -9.19
N ASN A 65 -22.07 1.22 -9.72
CA ASN A 65 -23.39 1.70 -9.33
C ASN A 65 -24.06 0.65 -8.42
N PRO A 66 -24.20 0.91 -7.11
CA PRO A 66 -24.79 -0.05 -6.18
C PRO A 66 -26.29 -0.27 -6.39
N THR A 67 -26.97 0.63 -7.12
CA THR A 67 -28.40 0.50 -7.44
C THR A 67 -28.62 -0.50 -8.56
N THR A 68 -27.83 -0.40 -9.64
CA THR A 68 -27.92 -1.31 -10.79
C THR A 68 -27.09 -2.58 -10.60
N LYS A 69 -26.19 -2.57 -9.60
CA LYS A 69 -25.18 -3.60 -9.31
C LYS A 69 -24.25 -3.87 -10.49
N LYS A 70 -23.85 -2.80 -11.18
CA LYS A 70 -23.03 -2.86 -12.39
C LYS A 70 -21.93 -1.81 -12.37
N CYS A 71 -20.87 -2.10 -13.11
CA CYS A 71 -19.87 -1.12 -13.50
C CYS A 71 -20.36 -0.36 -14.73
N GLU A 72 -20.33 0.96 -14.65
CA GLU A 72 -20.83 1.87 -15.68
C GLU A 72 -19.68 2.77 -16.15
N THR A 73 -19.59 3.00 -17.46
CA THR A 73 -18.64 3.97 -18.02
C THR A 73 -19.09 5.38 -17.66
N ILE A 74 -18.14 6.20 -17.18
CA ILE A 74 -18.35 7.60 -16.86
C ILE A 74 -17.45 8.49 -17.74
N PRO A 75 -17.74 9.80 -17.88
CA PRO A 75 -16.77 10.74 -18.41
C PRO A 75 -15.44 10.64 -17.65
N SER A 76 -14.33 10.87 -18.36
CA SER A 76 -13.01 10.85 -17.73
C SER A 76 -12.92 11.93 -16.66
N GLU A 77 -12.64 11.50 -15.43
CA GLU A 77 -12.53 12.39 -14.27
C GLU A 77 -11.22 12.13 -13.53
N THR A 78 -10.44 13.18 -13.32
CA THR A 78 -9.18 13.10 -12.56
C THR A 78 -9.35 13.77 -11.20
N GLY A 79 -9.05 13.05 -10.12
CA GLY A 79 -9.15 13.58 -8.77
C GLY A 79 -8.66 12.62 -7.70
N PRO A 80 -8.86 12.94 -6.42
CA PRO A 80 -8.62 12.04 -5.29
C PRO A 80 -9.25 10.67 -5.53
N HIS A 81 -8.52 9.61 -5.21
CA HIS A 81 -8.96 8.24 -5.46
C HIS A 81 -10.23 7.95 -4.65
N ASN A 82 -11.32 7.67 -5.36
CA ASN A 82 -12.59 7.23 -4.80
C ASN A 82 -12.70 5.72 -5.01
N CYS A 83 -12.96 4.94 -3.96
CA CYS A 83 -13.03 3.48 -4.02
C CYS A 83 -14.21 2.92 -4.84
N GLN A 84 -15.12 3.75 -5.35
CA GLN A 84 -16.13 3.34 -6.34
C GLN A 84 -15.73 3.69 -7.78
N LYS A 85 -14.66 4.47 -7.98
CA LYS A 85 -14.22 4.94 -9.29
C LYS A 85 -12.93 4.25 -9.71
N PHE A 86 -12.91 3.76 -10.94
CA PHE A 86 -11.85 2.89 -11.45
C PHE A 86 -11.24 3.47 -12.73
N PRO A 87 -9.93 3.22 -12.98
CA PRO A 87 -9.27 3.62 -14.22
C PRO A 87 -9.95 3.06 -15.46
N THR A 88 -10.43 1.80 -15.40
CA THR A 88 -11.15 1.13 -16.49
C THR A 88 -12.36 0.36 -15.99
N ILE A 89 -13.22 -0.07 -16.91
CA ILE A 89 -14.41 -0.87 -16.59
C ILE A 89 -14.03 -2.28 -16.12
N GLU A 90 -12.97 -2.86 -16.68
CA GLU A 90 -12.47 -4.20 -16.29
C GLU A 90 -11.94 -4.19 -14.85
N ASP A 91 -11.26 -3.11 -14.46
CA ASP A 91 -10.82 -2.94 -13.07
C ASP A 91 -12.02 -2.85 -12.12
N CYS A 92 -13.10 -2.20 -12.52
CA CYS A 92 -14.33 -2.15 -11.74
C CYS A 92 -14.97 -3.54 -11.60
N GLU A 93 -15.17 -4.24 -12.72
CA GLU A 93 -15.84 -5.55 -12.74
C GLU A 93 -15.09 -6.58 -11.89
N LYS A 94 -13.78 -6.63 -12.03
CA LYS A 94 -12.90 -7.51 -11.25
C LYS A 94 -13.00 -7.30 -9.74
N ASN A 95 -13.23 -6.05 -9.30
CA ASN A 95 -13.26 -5.72 -7.88
C ASN A 95 -14.68 -5.74 -7.28
N CYS A 96 -15.72 -5.51 -8.07
CA CYS A 96 -17.08 -5.29 -7.57
C CYS A 96 -18.14 -6.26 -8.09
N VAL A 97 -17.89 -6.97 -9.19
CA VAL A 97 -18.88 -7.84 -9.85
C VAL A 97 -18.44 -9.30 -9.85
N ASP A 98 -17.18 -9.57 -10.19
CA ASP A 98 -16.62 -10.93 -10.26
C ASP A 98 -16.18 -11.48 -8.89
N VAL A 99 -16.56 -10.81 -7.81
CA VAL A 99 -16.36 -11.33 -6.46
C VAL A 99 -17.46 -12.36 -6.22
N GLU A 100 -17.20 -13.59 -6.61
CA GLU A 100 -18.05 -14.75 -6.33
C GLU A 100 -18.46 -14.71 -4.84
N VAL A 101 -19.74 -14.43 -4.59
CA VAL A 101 -20.40 -14.56 -3.28
C VAL A 101 -20.85 -16.00 -3.11
#